data_AF-A0A1I3KCD9-F1
#
_entry.id   AF-A0A1I3KCD9-F1
#
_cell.length_a   1.000
_cell.length_b   1.000
_cell.length_c   1.000
_cell.angle_alpha   90.00
_cell.angle_beta   90.00
_cell.angle_gamma   90.00
#
_symmetry.space_group_name_H-M   'P 1'
#
loop_
_entity.id
_entity.type
_entity.pdbx_description
1 polymer ?
#
loop_
_entity_poly.entity_id
_entity_poly.type
_entity_poly.pdbx_seq_one_letter_code
_entity_poly.pdbx_strand_id
1 'polypeptide(L)'
;MNRRWKITLFCTVSILLNLGTTLLFYDVLHIPLFLDTIFTVAIVFYLGLIPGLVVGFLFNFVDTLFNFLFRGIFSPTNVFFSLCGAAIVLITWAFARRKEEFQISIPITLLYLLLISLLSSSASILIGGTIDFIRFSYFDIPDSMAPIKQFTDGFLSRKFNLFASCILGQIPISMTDRLISTFAGFGVYKLYVKFFGPAEEL
;
A
#
# COMPACT_ATOMS: atom_id res chain seq x y z
N MET A 1 12.90 -12.72 24.28
CA MET A 1 11.96 -11.61 23.98
C MET A 1 10.57 -12.19 23.76
N ASN A 2 9.53 -11.67 24.43
CA ASN A 2 8.15 -12.17 24.31
C ASN A 2 7.64 -12.03 22.85
N ARG A 3 6.89 -13.01 22.34
CA ARG A 3 6.32 -13.04 20.98
C ARG A 3 5.63 -11.73 20.60
N ARG A 4 4.87 -11.14 21.53
CA ARG A 4 4.18 -9.85 21.32
C ARG A 4 5.15 -8.73 20.98
N TRP A 5 6.30 -8.66 21.67
CA TRP A 5 7.33 -7.66 21.39
C TRP A 5 7.96 -7.84 20.02
N LYS A 6 8.20 -9.09 19.59
CA LYS A 6 8.70 -9.37 18.23
C LYS A 6 7.70 -8.90 17.17
N ILE A 7 6.41 -9.22 17.33
CA ILE A 7 5.36 -8.78 16.40
C ILE A 7 5.30 -7.26 16.32
N THR A 8 5.30 -6.57 17.47
CA THR A 8 5.31 -5.10 17.50
C THR A 8 6.53 -4.55 16.77
N LEU A 9 7.73 -5.12 17.00
CA LEU A 9 8.95 -4.71 16.32
C LEU A 9 8.83 -4.87 14.80
N PHE A 10 8.36 -6.03 14.32
CA PHE A 10 8.13 -6.27 12.90
C PHE A 10 7.15 -5.26 12.30
N CYS A 11 6.06 -4.95 12.99
CA CYS A 11 5.09 -3.94 12.54
C CYS A 11 5.73 -2.55 12.46
N THR A 12 6.41 -2.11 13.53
CA THR A 12 7.07 -0.80 13.58
C THR A 12 8.12 -0.66 12.48
N VAL A 13 9.00 -1.65 12.34
CA VAL A 13 10.02 -1.66 11.28
C VAL A 13 9.38 -1.64 9.89
N SER A 14 8.30 -2.39 9.68
CA SER A 14 7.60 -2.41 8.38
C SER A 14 6.98 -1.06 8.02
N ILE A 15 6.39 -0.35 8.99
CA ILE A 15 5.87 1.00 8.77
C ILE A 15 7.01 1.95 8.38
N LEU A 16 8.14 1.91 9.10
CA LEU A 16 9.30 2.74 8.79
C LEU A 16 9.92 2.41 7.42
N LEU A 17 9.95 1.14 7.05
CA LEU A 17 10.48 0.71 5.75
C LEU A 17 9.54 1.10 4.60
N ASN A 18 8.21 1.02 4.77
CA ASN A 18 7.25 1.56 3.80
C ASN A 18 7.38 3.08 3.64
N LEU A 19 7.64 3.80 4.73
CA LEU A 19 7.94 5.23 4.66
C LEU A 19 9.25 5.45 3.89
N GLY A 20 10.29 4.68 4.20
CA GLY A 20 11.58 4.73 3.50
C GLY A 20 11.47 4.43 2.00
N THR A 21 10.65 3.46 1.58
CA THR A 21 10.42 3.19 0.15
C THR A 21 9.67 4.32 -0.52
N THR A 22 8.66 4.88 0.15
CA THR A 22 7.95 6.08 -0.35
C THR A 22 8.94 7.22 -0.57
N LEU A 23 9.77 7.54 0.43
CA LEU A 23 10.76 8.60 0.34
C LEU A 23 11.78 8.35 -0.79
N LEU A 24 12.29 7.12 -0.89
CA LEU A 24 13.27 6.75 -1.90
C LEU A 24 12.71 6.90 -3.32
N PHE A 25 11.54 6.32 -3.58
CA PHE A 25 10.99 6.29 -4.94
C PHE A 25 10.40 7.64 -5.34
N TYR A 26 9.62 8.25 -4.45
CA TYR A 26 8.94 9.49 -4.75
C TYR A 26 9.84 10.71 -4.64
N ASP A 27 10.58 10.89 -3.54
CA ASP A 27 11.34 12.12 -3.31
C ASP A 27 12.77 12.07 -3.85
N VAL A 28 13.45 10.92 -3.79
CA VAL A 28 14.84 10.81 -4.26
C VAL A 28 14.89 10.48 -5.75
N LEU A 29 14.19 9.42 -6.17
CA LEU A 29 14.21 8.94 -7.55
C LEU A 29 13.19 9.65 -8.45
N HIS A 30 12.26 10.44 -7.89
CA HIS A 30 11.23 11.17 -8.64
C HIS A 30 10.37 10.25 -9.52
N ILE A 31 10.19 9.00 -9.08
CA ILE A 31 9.32 8.03 -9.73
C ILE A 31 7.90 8.24 -9.17
N PRO A 32 6.87 8.33 -10.03
CA PRO A 32 5.48 8.59 -9.62
C PRO A 32 4.79 7.36 -8.98
N LEU A 33 5.49 6.68 -8.08
CA LEU A 33 5.03 5.48 -7.35
C LEU A 33 5.28 5.66 -5.86
N PHE A 34 4.37 5.13 -5.03
CA PHE A 34 4.46 5.24 -3.58
C PHE A 34 5.22 4.05 -2.98
N LEU A 35 4.97 2.84 -3.47
CA LEU A 35 5.55 1.57 -3.01
C LEU A 35 5.49 1.41 -1.48
N ASP A 36 4.39 1.89 -0.91
CA ASP A 36 4.14 2.09 0.52
C ASP A 36 3.56 0.86 1.22
N THR A 37 3.50 -0.27 0.52
CA THR A 37 2.88 -1.50 1.05
C THR A 37 3.68 -2.76 0.80
N ILE A 38 4.91 -2.66 0.29
CA ILE A 38 5.81 -3.80 0.14
C ILE A 38 5.90 -4.56 1.47
N PHE A 39 6.19 -3.86 2.55
CA PHE A 39 6.36 -4.46 3.87
C PHE A 39 5.02 -4.77 4.53
N THR A 40 3.94 -4.07 4.17
CA THR A 40 2.57 -4.42 4.59
C THR A 40 2.19 -5.81 4.06
N VAL A 41 2.37 -6.04 2.76
CA VAL A 41 2.11 -7.33 2.11
C VAL A 41 2.99 -8.42 2.72
N ALA A 42 4.28 -8.14 2.92
CA ALA A 42 5.21 -9.09 3.56
C ALA A 42 4.73 -9.51 4.95
N ILE A 43 4.27 -8.56 5.77
CA ILE A 43 3.72 -8.84 7.10
C ILE A 43 2.44 -9.64 7.04
N VAL A 44 1.56 -9.40 6.06
CA VAL A 44 0.35 -10.21 5.87
C VAL A 44 0.70 -11.66 5.59
N PHE A 45 1.65 -11.92 4.69
CA PHE A 45 2.11 -13.28 4.41
C PHE A 45 2.83 -13.92 5.61
N TYR A 46 3.61 -13.14 6.35
CA TYR A 46 4.40 -13.64 7.46
C TYR A 46 3.56 -13.86 8.72
N LEU A 47 2.99 -12.80 9.28
CA LEU A 47 2.33 -12.75 10.59
C LEU A 47 0.79 -12.79 10.51
N GLY A 48 0.20 -12.66 9.32
CA GLY A 48 -1.24 -12.76 9.09
C GLY A 48 -2.00 -11.44 9.18
N LEU A 49 -3.33 -11.55 9.33
CA LEU A 49 -4.27 -10.44 9.15
C LEU A 49 -4.04 -9.27 10.12
N ILE A 50 -4.04 -9.55 11.43
CA ILE A 50 -4.08 -8.49 12.44
C ILE A 50 -2.81 -7.62 12.39
N PRO A 51 -1.59 -8.18 12.37
CA PRO A 51 -0.37 -7.38 12.20
C PRO A 51 -0.36 -6.62 10.86
N GLY A 52 -0.85 -7.25 9.79
CA GLY A 52 -1.00 -6.61 8.48
C GLY A 52 -1.91 -5.37 8.54
N LEU A 53 -3.07 -5.49 9.21
CA LEU A 53 -4.01 -4.37 9.35
C LEU A 53 -3.39 -3.23 10.15
N VAL A 54 -2.66 -3.54 11.23
CA VAL A 54 -1.93 -2.54 12.01
C VAL A 54 -0.96 -1.76 11.13
N VAL A 55 -0.15 -2.45 10.32
CA VAL A 55 0.82 -1.80 9.43
C VAL A 55 0.12 -0.99 8.34
N GLY A 56 -0.84 -1.59 7.63
CA GLY A 56 -1.52 -0.94 6.51
C GLY A 56 -2.39 0.25 6.92
N PHE A 57 -3.01 0.18 8.10
CA PHE A 57 -3.82 1.28 8.63
C PHE A 57 -2.96 2.41 9.19
N LEU A 58 -1.96 2.09 10.04
CA LEU A 58 -1.14 3.10 10.71
C LEU A 58 -0.15 3.81 9.78
N PHE A 59 0.24 3.21 8.66
CA PHE A 59 1.17 3.82 7.72
C PHE A 59 0.75 5.23 7.32
N ASN A 60 -0.51 5.42 6.90
CA ASN A 60 -1.01 6.74 6.46
C ASN A 60 -1.03 7.78 7.60
N PHE A 61 -1.21 7.35 8.86
CA PHE A 61 -1.10 8.24 10.01
C PHE A 61 0.35 8.69 10.24
N VAL A 62 1.29 7.75 10.15
CA VAL A 62 2.73 8.03 10.28
C VAL A 62 3.21 8.93 9.15
N ASP A 63 2.80 8.65 7.91
CA ASP A 63 3.12 9.50 6.75
C ASP A 63 2.55 10.92 6.91
N THR A 64 1.29 11.06 7.34
CA THR A 64 0.68 12.37 7.61
C THR A 64 1.44 13.14 8.70
N LEU A 65 1.80 12.46 9.79
CA LEU A 65 2.59 13.06 10.88
C LEU A 65 4.00 13.44 10.42
N PHE A 66 4.65 12.59 9.62
CA PHE A 66 5.97 12.86 9.06
C PHE A 66 5.93 14.08 8.14
N ASN A 67 4.97 14.16 7.21
CA ASN A 67 4.81 15.32 6.33
C ASN A 67 4.55 16.61 7.10
N PHE A 68 3.79 16.54 8.20
CA PHE A 68 3.57 17.69 9.06
C PHE A 68 4.86 18.13 9.78
N LEU A 69 5.56 17.20 10.44
CA LEU A 69 6.73 17.51 11.26
C LEU A 69 7.95 17.93 10.45
N PHE A 70 8.18 17.31 9.29
CA PHE A 70 9.40 17.51 8.51
C PHE A 70 9.22 18.40 7.29
N ARG A 71 8.00 18.51 6.74
CA ARG A 71 7.71 19.33 5.54
C ARG A 71 6.77 20.50 5.82
N GLY A 72 6.17 20.57 7.01
CA GLY A 72 5.16 21.57 7.34
C GLY A 72 3.84 21.41 6.56
N ILE A 73 3.63 20.26 5.91
CA ILE A 73 2.42 20.00 5.09
C ILE A 73 1.45 19.16 5.90
N PHE A 74 0.31 19.73 6.27
CA PHE A 74 -0.77 19.00 6.93
C PHE A 74 -1.89 18.68 5.96
N SER A 75 -2.01 17.39 5.59
CA SER A 75 -3.09 16.88 4.75
C SER A 75 -3.89 15.83 5.52
N PRO A 76 -4.90 16.23 6.33
CA PRO A 76 -5.69 15.28 7.13
C PRO A 76 -6.45 14.28 6.26
N THR A 77 -6.70 14.60 4.98
CA THR A 77 -7.34 13.69 4.03
C THR A 77 -6.45 12.48 3.71
N ASN A 78 -5.13 12.57 3.86
CA ASN A 78 -4.22 11.44 3.68
C ASN A 78 -4.57 10.27 4.61
N VAL A 79 -5.09 10.55 5.80
CA VAL A 79 -5.48 9.51 6.77
C VAL A 79 -6.58 8.61 6.21
N PHE A 80 -7.49 9.11 5.37
CA PHE A 80 -8.55 8.28 4.76
C PHE A 80 -8.00 7.23 3.78
N PHE A 81 -6.80 7.42 3.22
CA PHE A 81 -6.15 6.41 2.37
C PHE A 81 -5.70 5.16 3.18
N SER A 82 -5.76 5.20 4.52
CA SER A 82 -5.66 3.99 5.36
C SER A 82 -6.72 2.94 4.98
N LEU A 83 -7.86 3.35 4.42
CA LEU A 83 -8.89 2.44 3.89
C LEU A 83 -8.36 1.61 2.71
N CYS A 84 -7.54 2.21 1.83
CA CYS A 84 -6.86 1.47 0.77
C CYS A 84 -5.94 0.42 1.40
N GLY A 85 -5.10 0.82 2.35
CA GLY A 85 -4.19 -0.09 3.06
C GLY A 85 -4.93 -1.27 3.72
N ALA A 86 -6.06 -1.02 4.37
CA ALA A 86 -6.90 -2.05 4.96
C ALA A 86 -7.49 -2.99 3.88
N ALA A 87 -7.99 -2.46 2.77
CA ALA A 87 -8.50 -3.27 1.66
C ALA A 87 -7.42 -4.18 1.06
N ILE A 88 -6.21 -3.64 0.84
CA ILE A 88 -5.04 -4.39 0.35
C ILE A 88 -4.70 -5.54 1.30
N VAL A 89 -4.71 -5.28 2.61
CA VAL A 89 -4.45 -6.30 3.63
C VAL A 89 -5.52 -7.40 3.60
N LEU A 90 -6.79 -7.03 3.57
CA LEU A 90 -7.90 -8.00 3.57
C LEU A 90 -7.84 -8.91 2.34
N ILE A 91 -7.61 -8.33 1.16
CA ILE A 91 -7.49 -9.06 -0.10
C ILE A 91 -6.25 -9.97 -0.04
N THR A 92 -5.08 -9.43 0.32
CA THR A 92 -3.84 -10.21 0.41
C THR A 92 -4.01 -11.37 1.38
N TRP A 93 -4.60 -11.13 2.55
CA TRP A 93 -4.83 -12.16 3.56
C TRP A 93 -5.78 -13.26 3.10
N ALA A 94 -6.84 -12.90 2.36
CA ALA A 94 -7.82 -13.87 1.86
C ALA A 94 -7.19 -14.99 1.02
N PHE A 95 -6.12 -14.66 0.28
CA PHE A 95 -5.30 -15.60 -0.47
C PHE A 95 -4.14 -16.16 0.37
N ALA A 96 -3.39 -15.30 1.08
CA ALA A 96 -2.20 -15.68 1.83
C ALA A 96 -2.45 -16.69 2.97
N ARG A 97 -3.69 -16.79 3.47
CA ARG A 97 -4.06 -17.81 4.49
C ARG A 97 -3.91 -19.24 4.00
N ARG A 98 -3.88 -19.47 2.68
CA ARG A 98 -3.69 -20.79 2.05
C ARG A 98 -2.24 -20.99 1.61
N LYS A 99 -1.32 -20.96 2.56
CA LYS A 99 0.14 -20.93 2.29
C LYS A 99 0.62 -22.14 1.49
N GLU A 100 -0.05 -23.28 1.64
CA GLU A 100 0.16 -24.53 0.92
C GLU A 100 -0.03 -24.37 -0.60
N GLU A 101 -0.98 -23.54 -1.05
CA GLU A 101 -1.25 -23.32 -2.49
C GLU A 101 -0.06 -22.63 -3.17
N PHE A 102 0.69 -21.80 -2.44
CA PHE A 102 1.92 -21.12 -2.91
C PHE A 102 3.15 -22.04 -2.94
N GLN A 103 3.03 -23.30 -2.50
CA GLN A 103 4.12 -24.28 -2.55
C GLN A 103 3.94 -25.30 -3.68
N ILE A 104 2.76 -25.33 -4.34
CA ILE A 104 2.45 -26.32 -5.38
C ILE A 104 3.35 -26.14 -6.60
N SER A 105 3.44 -24.93 -7.15
CA SER A 105 4.31 -24.62 -8.28
C SER A 105 4.56 -23.12 -8.44
N ILE A 106 5.61 -22.78 -9.19
CA ILE A 106 5.94 -21.38 -9.49
C ILE A 106 4.82 -20.69 -10.30
N PRO A 107 4.25 -21.27 -11.37
CA PRO A 107 3.17 -20.62 -12.12
C PRO A 107 1.92 -20.34 -11.27
N ILE A 108 1.58 -21.26 -10.37
CA ILE A 108 0.44 -21.09 -9.44
C ILE A 108 0.73 -19.91 -8.49
N THR A 109 1.94 -19.85 -7.92
CA THR A 109 2.36 -18.72 -7.08
C THR A 109 2.24 -17.39 -7.82
N LEU A 110 2.75 -17.31 -9.06
CA LEU A 110 2.65 -16.10 -9.88
C LEU A 110 1.19 -15.72 -10.14
N LEU A 111 0.32 -16.69 -10.43
CA LEU A 111 -1.11 -16.46 -10.63
C LEU A 111 -1.76 -15.87 -9.37
N TYR A 112 -1.49 -16.41 -8.18
CA TYR A 112 -2.02 -15.87 -6.93
C TYR A 112 -1.53 -14.45 -6.66
N LEU A 113 -0.24 -14.16 -6.90
CA LEU A 113 0.30 -12.81 -6.74
C LEU A 113 -0.31 -11.82 -7.74
N LEU A 114 -0.55 -12.24 -8.98
CA LEU A 114 -1.26 -11.44 -9.98
C LEU A 114 -2.72 -11.18 -9.57
N LEU A 115 -3.43 -12.18 -9.05
CA LEU A 115 -4.80 -12.02 -8.56
C LEU A 115 -4.86 -11.06 -7.36
N ILE A 116 -3.96 -11.20 -6.40
CA ILE A 116 -3.84 -10.28 -5.26
C ILE A 116 -3.59 -8.86 -5.77
N SER A 117 -2.62 -8.68 -6.68
CA SER A 117 -2.31 -7.37 -7.25
C SER A 117 -3.50 -6.77 -7.97
N LEU A 118 -4.17 -7.52 -8.84
CA LEU A 118 -5.30 -7.02 -9.63
C LEU A 118 -6.49 -6.64 -8.75
N LEU A 119 -6.88 -7.52 -7.82
CA LEU A 119 -8.01 -7.27 -6.92
C LEU A 119 -7.74 -6.12 -5.96
N SER A 120 -6.52 -6.06 -5.40
CA SER A 120 -6.13 -4.97 -4.51
C SER A 120 -6.00 -3.63 -5.25
N SER A 121 -5.56 -3.65 -6.52
CA SER A 121 -5.56 -2.46 -7.38
C SER A 121 -6.98 -1.97 -7.61
N SER A 122 -7.90 -2.85 -8.02
CA SER A 122 -9.29 -2.49 -8.28
C SER A 122 -9.96 -1.88 -7.03
N ALA A 123 -9.76 -2.48 -5.86
CA ALA A 123 -10.26 -1.92 -4.61
C ALA A 123 -9.64 -0.54 -4.30
N SER A 124 -8.32 -0.40 -4.46
CA SER A 124 -7.61 0.85 -4.17
C SER A 124 -7.97 1.96 -5.15
N ILE A 125 -8.21 1.65 -6.43
CA ILE A 125 -8.66 2.61 -7.45
C ILE A 125 -10.03 3.18 -7.07
N LEU A 126 -10.97 2.32 -6.67
CA LEU A 126 -12.31 2.75 -6.30
C LEU A 126 -12.31 3.56 -4.99
N ILE A 127 -11.62 3.08 -3.96
CA ILE A 127 -11.53 3.75 -2.66
C ILE A 127 -10.76 5.08 -2.82
N GLY A 128 -9.55 5.02 -3.39
CA GLY A 128 -8.67 6.17 -3.60
C GLY A 128 -9.30 7.22 -4.50
N GLY A 129 -9.90 6.83 -5.63
CA GLY A 129 -10.57 7.78 -6.53
C GLY A 129 -11.81 8.43 -5.90
N THR A 130 -12.52 7.72 -5.02
CA THR A 130 -13.62 8.31 -4.23
C THR A 130 -13.10 9.31 -3.21
N ILE A 131 -11.99 8.99 -2.51
CA ILE A 131 -11.34 9.91 -1.58
C ILE A 131 -10.84 11.16 -2.31
N ASP A 132 -10.20 11.00 -3.46
CA ASP A 132 -9.72 12.11 -4.28
C ASP A 132 -10.87 12.98 -4.80
N PHE A 133 -11.99 12.37 -5.22
CA PHE A 133 -13.18 13.12 -5.61
C PHE A 133 -13.71 13.99 -4.47
N ILE A 134 -13.84 13.44 -3.26
CA ILE A 134 -14.29 14.19 -2.08
C ILE A 134 -13.27 15.30 -1.75
N ARG A 135 -11.97 14.97 -1.78
CA ARG A 135 -10.89 15.92 -1.54
C ARG A 135 -10.98 17.10 -2.49
N PHE A 136 -10.97 16.86 -3.81
CA PHE A 136 -10.98 17.94 -4.80
C PHE A 136 -12.31 18.68 -4.89
N SER A 137 -13.42 18.08 -4.46
CA SER A 137 -14.73 18.75 -4.45
C SER A 137 -14.94 19.65 -3.24
N TYR A 138 -14.36 19.31 -2.08
CA TYR A 138 -14.73 19.95 -0.81
C TYR A 138 -13.56 20.50 0.01
N PHE A 139 -12.31 20.14 -0.32
CA PHE A 139 -11.13 20.48 0.47
C PHE A 139 -10.04 21.12 -0.38
N ASP A 140 -9.79 22.42 -0.17
CA ASP A 140 -8.69 23.18 -0.80
C ASP A 140 -7.37 22.94 -0.04
N ILE A 141 -6.93 21.69 0.00
CA ILE A 141 -5.72 21.27 0.74
C ILE A 141 -4.56 21.16 -0.26
N PRO A 142 -3.37 21.73 0.06
CA PRO A 142 -2.18 21.62 -0.77
C PRO A 142 -1.88 20.16 -1.18
N ASP A 143 -1.51 19.96 -2.44
CA ASP A 143 -1.33 18.62 -2.98
C ASP A 143 -0.08 17.92 -2.45
N SER A 144 -0.31 16.99 -1.52
CA SER A 144 0.63 15.96 -1.11
C SER A 144 0.80 14.84 -2.15
N MET A 145 -0.16 14.64 -3.07
CA MET A 145 -0.18 13.52 -4.03
C MET A 145 -0.01 14.00 -5.49
N ALA A 146 1.18 14.49 -5.83
CA ALA A 146 1.47 15.02 -7.16
C ALA A 146 1.23 14.01 -8.31
N PRO A 147 1.52 12.70 -8.19
CA PRO A 147 1.40 11.77 -9.31
C PRO A 147 -0.03 11.55 -9.78
N ILE A 148 -0.95 11.25 -8.85
CA ILE A 148 -2.35 10.93 -9.17
C ILE A 148 -3.04 12.16 -9.73
N LYS A 149 -2.77 13.33 -9.14
CA LYS A 149 -3.35 14.58 -9.62
C LYS A 149 -2.93 14.90 -11.05
N GLN A 150 -1.67 14.69 -11.44
CA GLN A 150 -1.24 14.92 -12.82
C GLN A 150 -2.05 14.11 -13.83
N PHE A 151 -2.33 12.83 -13.53
CA PHE A 151 -3.20 12.03 -14.39
C PHE A 151 -4.65 12.53 -14.36
N THR A 152 -5.19 12.86 -13.18
CA THR A 152 -6.54 13.41 -13.01
C THR A 152 -6.73 14.68 -13.83
N ASP A 153 -5.81 15.64 -13.73
CA ASP A 153 -5.80 16.90 -14.50
C ASP A 153 -5.72 16.63 -16.01
N GLY A 154 -4.94 15.61 -16.40
CA GLY A 154 -4.90 15.10 -17.77
C GLY A 154 -6.27 14.69 -18.30
N PHE A 155 -7.06 13.93 -17.53
CA PHE A 155 -8.42 13.52 -17.91
C PHE A 155 -9.40 14.69 -17.89
N LEU A 156 -9.31 15.60 -16.91
CA LEU A 156 -10.12 16.81 -16.85
C LEU A 156 -9.92 17.70 -18.09
N SER A 157 -8.67 17.84 -18.55
CA SER A 157 -8.34 18.60 -19.77
C SER A 157 -9.02 18.03 -21.04
N ARG A 158 -9.39 16.74 -21.00
CA ARG A 158 -10.11 16.03 -22.06
C ARG A 158 -11.62 16.04 -21.88
N LYS A 159 -12.15 16.88 -20.98
CA LYS A 159 -13.57 17.06 -20.67
C LYS A 159 -14.24 15.86 -20.01
N PHE A 160 -13.48 14.97 -19.37
CA PHE A 160 -14.07 13.99 -18.46
C PHE A 160 -14.63 14.72 -17.22
N ASN A 161 -15.68 14.16 -16.60
CA ASN A 161 -16.16 14.71 -15.32
C ASN A 161 -15.14 14.41 -14.20
N LEU A 162 -15.23 15.17 -13.10
CA LEU A 162 -14.26 15.08 -12.00
C LEU A 162 -14.18 13.69 -11.39
N PHE A 163 -15.31 13.07 -11.07
CA PHE A 163 -15.34 11.74 -10.46
C PHE A 163 -14.67 10.68 -11.34
N ALA A 164 -15.01 10.65 -12.64
CA ALA A 164 -14.39 9.75 -13.60
C ALA A 164 -12.89 10.04 -13.73
N SER A 165 -12.48 11.31 -13.72
CA SER A 165 -11.08 11.69 -13.80
C SER A 165 -10.27 11.20 -12.58
N CYS A 166 -10.82 11.30 -11.37
CA CYS A 166 -10.18 10.76 -10.16
C CYS A 166 -10.03 9.23 -10.22
N ILE A 167 -11.05 8.51 -10.67
CA ILE A 167 -10.99 7.05 -10.82
C ILE A 167 -9.98 6.64 -11.90
N LEU A 168 -10.00 7.31 -13.06
CA LEU A 168 -9.10 7.01 -14.17
C LEU A 168 -7.64 7.38 -13.85
N GLY A 169 -7.43 8.50 -13.13
CA GLY A 169 -6.10 8.93 -12.71
C GLY A 169 -5.41 7.97 -11.74
N GLN A 170 -6.19 7.20 -10.98
CA GLN A 170 -5.68 6.16 -10.08
C GLN A 170 -5.17 4.92 -10.81
N ILE A 171 -5.68 4.60 -12.02
CA ILE A 171 -5.41 3.32 -12.69
C ILE A 171 -3.91 3.10 -12.95
N PRO A 172 -3.18 4.01 -13.62
CA PRO A 172 -1.79 3.75 -14.00
C PRO A 172 -0.89 3.56 -12.78
N ILE A 173 -1.10 4.37 -11.75
CA ILE A 173 -0.30 4.37 -10.53
C ILE A 173 -0.66 3.16 -9.68
N SER A 174 -1.94 2.99 -9.33
CA SER A 174 -2.38 1.88 -8.47
C SER A 174 -2.02 0.53 -9.08
N MET A 175 -2.26 0.30 -10.37
CA MET A 175 -1.93 -1.00 -10.98
C MET A 175 -0.44 -1.31 -10.95
N THR A 176 0.40 -0.33 -11.30
CA THR A 176 1.86 -0.51 -11.33
C THR A 176 2.40 -0.69 -9.92
N ASP A 177 1.95 0.15 -9.00
CA ASP A 177 2.40 0.18 -7.61
C ASP A 177 2.03 -1.11 -6.87
N ARG A 178 0.81 -1.61 -7.06
CA ARG A 178 0.35 -2.88 -6.48
C ARG A 178 1.08 -4.07 -7.08
N LEU A 179 1.32 -4.08 -8.38
CA LEU A 179 2.05 -5.18 -9.02
C LEU A 179 3.45 -5.31 -8.43
N ILE A 180 4.18 -4.20 -8.33
CA ILE A 180 5.52 -4.21 -7.75
C ILE A 180 5.44 -4.56 -6.26
N SER A 181 4.54 -3.91 -5.51
CA SER A 181 4.44 -4.09 -4.06
C SER A 181 4.06 -5.51 -3.64
N THR A 182 3.14 -6.15 -4.37
CA THR A 182 2.72 -7.52 -4.06
C THR A 182 3.85 -8.52 -4.29
N PHE A 183 4.56 -8.40 -5.42
CA PHE A 183 5.68 -9.30 -5.74
C PHE A 183 6.89 -9.08 -4.83
N ALA A 184 7.28 -7.82 -4.64
CA ALA A 184 8.36 -7.47 -3.73
C ALA A 184 8.02 -7.88 -2.29
N GLY A 185 6.78 -7.65 -1.84
CA GLY A 185 6.32 -8.06 -0.51
C GLY A 185 6.36 -9.57 -0.30
N PHE A 186 5.98 -10.37 -1.31
CA PHE A 186 6.14 -11.82 -1.25
C PHE A 186 7.62 -12.25 -1.19
N GLY A 187 8.49 -11.59 -1.94
CA GLY A 187 9.94 -11.79 -1.87
C GLY A 187 10.51 -11.50 -0.47
N VAL A 188 10.13 -10.36 0.12
CA VAL A 188 10.51 -9.99 1.49
C VAL A 188 9.99 -11.00 2.51
N TYR A 189 8.76 -11.49 2.36
CA TYR A 189 8.23 -12.57 3.20
C TYR A 189 9.12 -13.82 3.16
N LYS A 190 9.57 -14.26 1.97
CA LYS A 190 10.48 -15.40 1.85
C LYS A 190 11.82 -15.14 2.57
N LEU A 191 12.33 -13.91 2.53
CA LEU A 191 13.51 -13.52 3.30
C LEU A 191 13.25 -13.58 4.81
N TYR A 192 12.08 -13.12 5.28
CA TYR A 192 11.72 -13.22 6.69
C TYR A 192 11.71 -14.67 7.18
N VAL A 193 11.08 -15.58 6.42
CA VAL A 193 11.09 -17.02 6.76
C VAL A 193 12.51 -17.58 6.76
N LYS A 194 13.35 -17.18 5.80
CA LYS A 194 14.75 -17.65 5.71
C LYS A 194 15.61 -17.23 6.90
N PHE A 195 15.46 -15.99 7.38
CA PHE A 195 16.33 -15.42 8.41
C PHE A 195 15.77 -15.56 9.83
N PHE A 196 14.45 -15.57 10.00
CA PHE A 196 13.78 -15.57 11.31
C PHE A 196 12.96 -16.82 11.59
N GLY A 197 12.89 -17.76 10.63
CA GLY A 197 12.06 -18.95 10.74
C GLY A 197 10.57 -18.67 10.48
N PRO A 198 9.73 -19.72 10.49
CA PRO A 198 8.28 -19.59 10.37
C PRO A 198 7.68 -18.78 11.53
N ALA A 199 6.57 -18.08 11.28
CA ALA A 199 6.00 -17.13 12.24
C ALA A 199 5.47 -17.78 13.53
N GLU A 200 5.22 -19.09 13.49
CA GLU A 200 4.84 -19.93 14.62
C GLU A 200 5.97 -20.06 15.66
N GLU A 201 7.23 -19.84 15.26
CA GLU A 201 8.42 -19.91 16.12
C GLU A 201 8.80 -18.57 16.79
N LEU A 202 8.02 -17.50 16.55
CA LEU A 202 8.23 -16.17 17.14
C LEU A 202 7.84 -16.09 18.61
#